data_AF-A0A838TZK9-F1
#
_entry.id   AF-A0A838TZK9-F1
#
_cell.length_a   1.000
_cell.length_b   1.000
_cell.length_c   1.000
_cell.angle_alpha   90.00
_cell.angle_beta   90.00
_cell.angle_gamma   90.00
#
_symmetry.space_group_name_H-M   'P 1'
#
loop_
_entity.id
_entity.type
_entity.pdbx_description
1 polymer ?
#
loop_
_entity_poly.entity_id
_entity_poly.type
_entity_poly.pdbx_seq_one_letter_code
_entity_poly.pdbx_strand_id
1 'polypeptide(L)'
;MPKSESGQLDNKINFTNNNDNKILSFQGYNKIIIICIDRDDDIGTKGKLETPIIGKGPCIEAGIKLAIEDPEDSDCNAIFGAIKSY
;
A
#
# COMPACT_ATOMS: atom_id res chain seq x y z
N MET A 1 -19.70 0.27 36.87
CA MET A 1 -18.47 0.45 36.06
C MET A 1 -18.38 -0.70 35.06
N PRO A 2 -18.28 -0.42 33.76
CA PRO A 2 -18.26 -1.44 32.70
C PRO A 2 -16.90 -2.13 32.64
N LYS A 3 -16.88 -3.44 32.36
CA LYS A 3 -15.66 -4.12 31.94
C LYS A 3 -15.57 -4.08 30.41
N SER A 4 -14.47 -3.53 29.94
CA SER A 4 -13.93 -3.67 28.59
C SER A 4 -13.53 -5.12 28.31
N GLU A 5 -13.70 -5.59 27.09
CA GLU A 5 -12.58 -5.83 26.15
C GLU A 5 -13.08 -6.37 24.81
N SER A 6 -12.43 -5.86 23.77
CA SER A 6 -12.63 -6.05 22.34
C SER A 6 -11.84 -7.25 21.80
N GLY A 7 -12.34 -7.91 20.76
CA GLY A 7 -11.52 -8.77 19.90
C GLY A 7 -12.34 -9.57 18.92
N GLN A 8 -12.52 -9.06 17.70
CA GLN A 8 -13.19 -9.74 16.58
C GLN A 8 -12.46 -11.04 16.22
N LEU A 9 -13.24 -12.12 16.13
CA LEU A 9 -12.76 -13.44 15.74
C LEU A 9 -12.97 -13.65 14.22
N ASP A 10 -11.95 -14.27 13.63
CA ASP A 10 -11.89 -15.10 12.42
C ASP A 10 -12.53 -14.66 11.08
N ASN A 11 -11.69 -14.13 10.18
CA ASN A 11 -11.94 -14.15 8.74
C ASN A 11 -11.77 -15.57 8.15
N LYS A 12 -12.76 -16.44 8.37
CA LYS A 12 -12.93 -17.65 7.55
C LYS A 12 -13.84 -17.35 6.36
N ILE A 13 -13.26 -17.23 5.16
CA ILE A 13 -14.04 -17.09 3.93
C ILE A 13 -14.36 -18.49 3.41
N ASN A 14 -15.61 -18.95 3.60
CA ASN A 14 -16.13 -20.15 2.97
C ASN A 14 -16.95 -19.76 1.73
N PHE A 15 -16.44 -20.05 0.53
CA PHE A 15 -17.18 -19.91 -0.70
C PHE A 15 -18.10 -21.13 -0.89
N THR A 16 -19.42 -20.92 -0.85
CA THR A 16 -20.37 -21.89 -1.39
C THR A 16 -21.25 -21.19 -2.43
N ASN A 17 -21.23 -21.74 -3.65
CA ASN A 17 -22.05 -21.33 -4.77
C ASN A 17 -23.45 -21.92 -4.60
N ASN A 18 -24.52 -21.12 -4.72
CA ASN A 18 -25.84 -21.57 -5.15
C ASN A 18 -26.69 -20.37 -5.66
N ASN A 19 -26.80 -20.27 -6.98
CA ASN A 19 -27.96 -19.81 -7.79
C ASN A 19 -28.97 -18.79 -7.22
N ASP A 20 -28.53 -17.59 -6.84
CA ASP A 20 -29.44 -16.44 -6.73
C ASP A 20 -28.95 -15.32 -7.64
N ASN A 21 -29.80 -14.84 -8.56
CA ASN A 21 -29.61 -13.62 -9.33
C ASN A 21 -29.67 -12.40 -8.40
N LYS A 22 -28.69 -12.28 -7.51
CA LYS A 22 -28.44 -11.09 -6.73
C LYS A 22 -27.55 -10.21 -7.60
N ILE A 23 -28.04 -9.05 -7.99
CA ILE A 23 -27.16 -7.97 -8.46
C ILE A 23 -26.14 -7.79 -7.34
N LEU A 24 -24.92 -8.28 -7.56
CA LEU A 24 -23.79 -8.12 -6.64
C LEU A 24 -23.51 -6.62 -6.61
N SER A 25 -24.13 -5.91 -5.68
CA SER A 25 -23.65 -4.59 -5.30
C SER A 25 -22.22 -4.81 -4.81
N PHE A 26 -21.25 -4.23 -5.52
CA PHE A 26 -19.85 -4.19 -5.09
C PHE A 26 -19.72 -3.27 -3.87
N GLN A 27 -20.39 -3.62 -2.79
CA GLN A 27 -20.31 -2.94 -1.50
C GLN A 27 -19.37 -3.78 -0.63
N GLY A 28 -18.05 -3.70 -0.88
CA GLY A 28 -17.13 -4.59 -0.14
C GLY A 28 -15.64 -4.31 -0.21
N TYR A 29 -15.13 -3.60 -1.22
CA TYR A 29 -13.68 -3.33 -1.33
C TYR A 29 -13.39 -1.84 -1.19
N ASN A 30 -13.45 -1.34 0.05
CA ASN A 30 -13.01 0.01 0.42
C ASN A 30 -11.50 0.09 0.72
N LYS A 31 -10.71 -0.90 0.32
CA LYS A 31 -9.27 -0.94 0.58
C LYS A 31 -8.54 -0.85 -0.73
N ILE A 32 -7.81 0.24 -0.90
CA ILE A 32 -6.99 0.52 -2.07
C ILE A 32 -5.55 0.24 -1.67
N ILE A 33 -4.87 -0.54 -2.50
CA ILE A 33 -3.43 -0.79 -2.38
C ILE A 33 -2.77 -0.06 -3.54
N ILE A 34 -1.71 0.68 -3.24
CA ILE A 34 -0.88 1.37 -4.21
C ILE A 34 0.50 0.73 -4.17
N ILE A 35 1.05 0.47 -5.35
CA ILE A 35 2.37 -0.12 -5.51
C ILE A 35 3.16 0.76 -6.47
N CYS A 36 4.27 1.31 -5.99
CA CYS A 36 5.28 1.93 -6.84
C CYS A 36 6.25 0.83 -7.27
N ILE A 37 6.54 0.75 -8.57
CA ILE A 37 7.47 -0.24 -9.13
C ILE A 37 8.68 0.52 -9.67
N ASP A 38 9.80 0.34 -9.00
CA ASP A 38 11.15 0.72 -9.41
C ASP A 38 11.76 -0.51 -10.10
N ARG A 39 12.13 -0.39 -11.38
CA ARG A 39 12.51 -1.54 -12.23
C ARG A 39 14.01 -1.79 -12.21
N ASP A 40 14.77 -0.72 -12.10
CA ASP A 40 16.21 -0.64 -12.16
C ASP A 40 16.87 -0.56 -10.78
N ASP A 41 16.05 -0.65 -9.72
CA ASP A 41 16.48 -0.66 -8.32
C ASP A 41 17.18 0.65 -7.95
N ASP A 42 16.65 1.79 -8.40
CA ASP A 42 17.16 3.12 -8.05
C ASP A 42 17.03 3.42 -6.55
N ILE A 43 16.00 2.88 -5.89
CA ILE A 43 15.84 2.90 -4.42
C ILE A 43 17.02 2.20 -3.73
N GLY A 44 17.41 1.02 -4.21
CA GLY A 44 18.47 0.21 -3.63
C GLY A 44 19.86 0.73 -3.98
N THR A 45 20.09 1.02 -5.26
CA THR A 45 21.40 1.39 -5.80
C THR A 45 21.78 2.84 -5.50
N LYS A 46 20.86 3.80 -5.69
CA LYS A 46 21.09 5.22 -5.43
C LYS A 46 20.65 5.59 -4.01
N GLY A 47 19.43 5.22 -3.66
CA GLY A 47 18.84 5.51 -2.35
C GLY A 47 19.46 4.73 -1.19
N LYS A 48 20.18 3.62 -1.44
CA LYS A 48 20.79 2.76 -0.40
C LYS A 48 19.77 2.35 0.67
N LEU A 49 18.59 1.89 0.22
CA LEU A 49 17.51 1.41 1.07
C LEU A 49 17.12 -0.01 0.65
N GLU A 50 16.79 -0.86 1.62
CA GLU A 50 16.32 -2.22 1.35
C GLU A 50 14.84 -2.19 0.92
N THR A 51 14.54 -2.80 -0.22
CA THR A 51 13.18 -2.96 -0.74
C THR A 51 12.64 -4.36 -0.42
N PRO A 52 11.31 -4.54 -0.23
CA PRO A 52 10.24 -3.56 -0.42
C PRO A 52 10.03 -2.63 0.78
N ILE A 53 9.73 -1.37 0.50
CA ILE A 53 9.41 -0.35 1.51
C ILE A 53 7.89 -0.28 1.70
N ILE A 54 7.43 -0.44 2.93
CA ILE A 54 6.00 -0.58 3.26
C ILE A 54 5.58 0.48 4.27
N GLY A 55 4.51 1.21 3.95
CA GLY A 55 3.89 2.21 4.81
C GLY A 55 4.21 3.65 4.39
N LYS A 56 3.29 4.58 4.69
CA LYS A 56 3.36 5.97 4.22
C LYS A 56 4.62 6.71 4.70
N GLY A 57 4.97 6.59 5.98
CA GLY A 57 6.16 7.24 6.55
C GLY A 57 7.47 6.77 5.90
N PRO A 58 7.76 5.45 5.91
CA PRO A 58 8.93 4.90 5.23
C PRO A 58 9.01 5.26 3.74
N CYS A 59 7.88 5.25 3.01
CA CYS A 59 7.87 5.68 1.61
C CYS A 59 8.19 7.17 1.44
N ILE A 60 7.74 8.05 2.34
CA ILE A 60 8.12 9.48 2.31
C ILE A 60 9.62 9.63 2.50
N GLU A 61 10.20 8.97 3.51
CA GLU A 61 11.64 9.02 3.78
C GLU A 61 12.45 8.49 2.60
N ALA A 62 11.99 7.40 1.98
CA ALA A 62 12.62 6.83 0.79
C ALA A 62 12.61 7.79 -0.40
N GLY A 63 11.45 8.40 -0.69
CA GLY A 63 11.32 9.39 -1.76
C GLY A 63 12.18 10.63 -1.53
N ILE A 64 12.28 11.12 -0.28
CA ILE A 64 13.17 12.24 0.07
C ILE A 64 14.63 11.85 -0.16
N LYS A 65 15.05 10.67 0.29
CA LYS A 65 16.44 10.21 0.16
C LYS A 65 16.83 10.05 -1.30
N LEU A 66 15.98 9.43 -2.12
CA LEU A 66 16.21 9.29 -3.56
C LEU A 66 16.29 10.65 -4.25
N ALA A 67 15.36 11.58 -3.96
CA ALA A 67 15.38 12.92 -4.56
C ALA A 67 16.62 13.76 -4.17
N ILE A 68 17.24 13.48 -3.02
CA ILE A 68 18.49 14.13 -2.61
C ILE A 68 19.70 13.51 -3.32
N GLU A 69 19.74 12.18 -3.45
CA GLU A 69 20.86 11.46 -4.09
C GLU A 69 20.83 11.59 -5.62
N ASP A 70 19.65 11.53 -6.24
CA ASP A 70 19.44 11.71 -7.68
C ASP A 70 18.17 12.54 -7.95
N PRO A 71 18.30 13.89 -7.99
CA PRO A 71 17.16 14.79 -8.19
C PRO A 71 16.57 14.74 -9.61
N GLU A 72 17.26 14.14 -10.58
CA GLU A 72 16.77 13.99 -11.96
C GLU A 72 15.94 12.71 -12.13
N ASP A 73 15.96 11.82 -11.14
CA ASP A 73 15.26 10.55 -11.13
C ASP A 73 13.74 10.73 -11.02
N SER A 74 13.00 10.08 -11.93
CA SER A 74 11.55 10.14 -11.94
C SER A 74 10.86 9.29 -10.88
N ASP A 75 11.56 8.32 -10.28
CA ASP A 75 10.98 7.35 -9.35
C ASP A 75 10.56 8.00 -8.03
N CYS A 76 11.25 9.06 -7.61
CA CYS A 76 10.82 9.87 -6.48
C CYS A 76 9.42 10.47 -6.71
N ASN A 77 9.10 10.89 -7.94
CA ASN A 77 7.78 11.42 -8.30
C ASN A 77 6.70 10.34 -8.26
N ALA A 78 7.03 9.10 -8.61
CA ALA A 78 6.10 7.98 -8.49
C ALA A 78 5.68 7.74 -7.04
N ILE A 79 6.64 7.79 -6.10
CA ILE A 79 6.40 7.64 -4.66
C ILE A 79 5.54 8.78 -4.12
N PHE A 80 5.89 10.03 -4.41
CA PHE A 80 5.11 11.18 -3.97
C PHE A 80 3.72 11.23 -4.61
N GLY A 81 3.60 10.79 -5.86
CA GLY A 81 2.32 10.61 -6.55
C GLY A 81 1.41 9.63 -5.81
N ALA A 82 1.93 8.46 -5.45
CA ALA A 82 1.20 7.45 -4.68
C ALA A 82 0.73 7.99 -3.32
N ILE A 83 1.61 8.71 -2.60
CA ILE A 83 1.29 9.30 -1.29
C ILE A 83 0.27 10.45 -1.41
N LYS A 84 0.28 11.19 -2.52
CA LYS A 84 -0.69 12.26 -2.77
C LYS A 84 -2.08 11.70 -3.08
N SER A 85 -2.15 10.55 -3.75
CA SER A 85 -3.41 9.94 -4.14
C SER A 85 -4.24 9.47 -2.93
N TYR A 86 -3.61 9.09 -1.81
CA TYR A 86 -4.27 8.55 -0.60
C TYR A 86 -3.48 8.81 0.70
#